data_AF-A0A0J1DJA5-F1
#
_entry.id   AF-A0A0J1DJA5-F1
#
_cell.length_a   1.000
_cell.length_b   1.000
_cell.length_c   1.000
_cell.angle_alpha   90.00
_cell.angle_beta   90.00
_cell.angle_gamma   90.00
#
_symmetry.space_group_name_H-M   'P 1'
#
loop_
_entity.id
_entity.type
_entity.pdbx_description
1 polymer ?
#
loop_
_entity_poly.entity_id
_entity_poly.type
_entity_poly.pdbx_seq_one_letter_code
_entity_poly.pdbx_strand_id
1 'polypeptide(L)'
;MYRKAVLYMLLIGVLTLSPASGLLRWLGDQPTVQAWSEPTYTAPWSEGPLTNEQPGNESEEQVEEQQEEQEPEQGTGLWSEQLDLYPEQPVDEAMLDFERLYGTWYIWTPSSATNLFSTDTGEYVTHDLTPGAQQGVVVIDPSGTYTMSHGAWGGSQVVEGTWRLSFPGEINGEQLIAIILLDGPTAVDWAVAPSPSGKVRLLWATEWSGGAPLWVFDSELYQE
;
A
#
# COMPACT_ATOMS: atom_id res chain seq x y z
N MET A 1 -69.66 26.69 0.72
CA MET A 1 -70.29 25.93 -0.40
C MET A 1 -69.22 25.07 -1.05
N TYR A 2 -69.13 23.80 -0.67
CA TYR A 2 -68.14 22.85 -1.17
C TYR A 2 -68.66 22.16 -2.44
N ARG A 3 -67.96 22.29 -3.56
CA ARG A 3 -68.24 21.51 -4.78
C ARG A 3 -67.43 20.21 -4.75
N LYS A 4 -68.17 19.11 -4.69
CA LYS A 4 -67.73 17.73 -4.94
C LYS A 4 -67.51 17.54 -6.45
N ALA A 5 -66.44 16.85 -6.83
CA ALA A 5 -66.26 16.16 -8.12
C ALA A 5 -65.20 15.07 -7.88
N VAL A 6 -65.61 13.86 -7.47
CA VAL A 6 -65.99 12.70 -8.31
C VAL A 6 -64.79 12.11 -9.07
N LEU A 7 -64.28 11.06 -8.44
CA LEU A 7 -63.37 10.01 -8.91
C LEU A 7 -63.96 9.30 -10.14
N TYR A 8 -63.18 9.18 -11.22
CA TYR A 8 -63.40 8.19 -12.27
C TYR A 8 -62.16 7.32 -12.40
N MET A 9 -62.24 6.12 -11.82
CA MET A 9 -61.43 4.97 -12.19
C MET A 9 -61.75 4.59 -13.64
N LEU A 10 -60.73 4.46 -14.48
CA LEU A 10 -60.83 3.72 -15.73
C LEU A 10 -59.80 2.60 -15.71
N LEU A 11 -60.36 1.39 -15.60
CA LEU A 11 -59.72 0.10 -15.45
C LEU A 11 -59.67 -0.52 -16.85
N ILE A 12 -58.48 -0.67 -17.44
CA ILE A 12 -58.27 -1.53 -18.61
C ILE A 12 -57.29 -2.62 -18.17
N GLY A 13 -57.86 -3.82 -18.01
CA GLY A 13 -57.12 -5.04 -17.75
C GLY A 13 -56.86 -5.84 -19.03
N VAL A 14 -55.60 -6.28 -19.13
CA VAL A 14 -55.11 -7.61 -19.56
C VAL A 14 -55.32 -8.03 -21.03
N LEU A 15 -54.21 -8.18 -21.77
CA LEU A 15 -53.82 -9.48 -22.35
C LEU A 15 -52.35 -9.50 -22.81
N THR A 16 -51.54 -10.20 -22.01
CA THR A 16 -50.47 -11.16 -22.36
C THR A 16 -49.59 -10.94 -23.60
N LEU A 17 -48.33 -10.58 -23.36
CA LEU A 17 -47.17 -11.23 -23.99
C LEU A 17 -45.98 -11.18 -23.03
N SER A 18 -45.71 -12.32 -22.40
CA SER A 18 -44.43 -12.61 -21.74
C SER A 18 -43.29 -12.60 -22.75
N PRO A 19 -42.09 -12.23 -22.30
CA PRO A 19 -40.98 -13.18 -22.43
C PRO A 19 -40.50 -13.58 -21.04
N ALA A 20 -41.09 -14.67 -20.55
CA ALA A 20 -40.42 -15.55 -19.61
C ALA A 20 -39.43 -16.38 -20.45
N SER A 21 -38.26 -15.80 -20.71
CA SER A 21 -37.09 -16.51 -21.24
C SER A 21 -35.84 -15.79 -20.75
N GLY A 22 -35.33 -16.22 -19.60
CA GLY A 22 -34.09 -15.69 -19.03
C GLY A 22 -33.63 -16.46 -17.79
N LEU A 23 -34.54 -17.16 -17.11
CA LEU A 23 -34.20 -18.18 -16.12
C LEU A 23 -33.96 -19.52 -16.82
N LEU A 24 -32.80 -19.66 -17.49
CA LEU A 24 -32.09 -20.91 -17.80
C LEU A 24 -30.87 -20.57 -18.69
N ARG A 25 -29.83 -19.99 -18.08
CA ARG A 25 -28.46 -19.99 -18.62
C ARG A 25 -27.45 -19.76 -17.50
N TRP A 26 -27.50 -20.64 -16.49
CA TRP A 26 -26.34 -20.95 -15.67
C TRP A 26 -25.80 -22.28 -16.18
N LEU A 27 -24.81 -22.23 -17.08
CA LEU A 27 -23.88 -23.30 -17.47
C LEU A 27 -23.26 -22.92 -18.82
N GLY A 28 -22.23 -22.08 -18.79
CA GLY A 28 -21.44 -21.71 -19.95
C GLY A 28 -20.45 -20.61 -19.55
N ASP A 29 -19.19 -21.00 -19.34
CA ASP A 29 -18.05 -20.19 -18.90
C ASP A 29 -18.09 -19.68 -17.46
N GLN A 30 -17.87 -20.61 -16.53
CA GLN A 30 -16.99 -20.30 -15.41
C GLN A 30 -15.58 -20.18 -16.00
N PRO A 31 -14.79 -19.12 -15.74
CA PRO A 31 -13.37 -19.16 -16.03
C PRO A 31 -12.81 -20.33 -15.23
N THR A 32 -12.32 -21.35 -15.91
CA THR A 32 -11.62 -22.45 -15.26
C THR A 32 -10.39 -21.83 -14.61
N VAL A 33 -10.42 -21.62 -13.30
CA VAL A 33 -9.21 -21.32 -12.53
C VAL A 33 -8.34 -22.55 -12.70
N GLN A 34 -7.32 -22.46 -13.54
CA GLN A 34 -6.24 -23.42 -13.49
C GLN A 34 -5.65 -23.26 -12.09
N ALA A 35 -5.73 -24.33 -11.29
CA ALA A 35 -4.99 -24.38 -10.04
C ALA A 35 -3.55 -24.03 -10.37
N TRP A 36 -3.07 -22.94 -9.78
CA TRP A 36 -1.64 -22.67 -9.76
C TRP A 36 -0.97 -23.93 -9.22
N SER A 37 0.05 -24.39 -9.96
CA SER A 37 0.75 -25.66 -9.76
C SER A 37 0.89 -26.06 -8.29
N GLU A 38 0.74 -27.36 -8.01
CA GLU A 38 1.01 -27.92 -6.69
C GLU A 38 2.38 -27.44 -6.18
N PRO A 39 2.52 -27.12 -4.88
CA PRO A 39 3.79 -26.70 -4.31
C PRO A 39 4.81 -27.83 -4.54
N THR A 40 5.71 -27.62 -5.50
CA THR A 40 6.82 -28.54 -5.72
C THR A 40 7.77 -28.35 -4.55
N TYR A 41 7.88 -29.38 -3.72
CA TYR A 41 8.86 -29.40 -2.65
C TYR A 41 10.26 -29.34 -3.29
N THR A 42 10.90 -28.18 -3.21
CA THR A 42 12.31 -28.07 -3.58
C THR A 42 13.13 -28.79 -2.52
N ALA A 43 14.17 -29.51 -2.95
CA ALA A 43 15.11 -30.10 -2.00
C ALA A 43 15.69 -28.99 -1.11
N PRO A 44 15.93 -29.24 0.19
CA PRO A 44 16.65 -28.30 1.03
C PRO A 44 18.00 -27.99 0.37
N TRP A 45 18.39 -26.72 0.38
CA TRP A 45 19.65 -26.26 -0.18
C TRP A 45 20.81 -27.13 0.33
N SER A 46 21.41 -27.90 -0.57
CA SER A 46 22.69 -28.54 -0.33
C SER A 46 23.76 -27.60 -0.88
N GLU A 47 24.61 -27.06 -0.01
CA GLU A 47 25.81 -26.33 -0.40
C GLU A 47 26.70 -27.28 -1.20
N GLY A 48 26.61 -27.20 -2.53
CA GLY A 48 27.64 -27.73 -3.40
C GLY A 48 28.90 -26.88 -3.26
N PRO A 49 30.11 -27.48 -3.29
CA PRO A 49 31.33 -26.71 -3.21
C PRO A 49 31.34 -25.69 -4.36
N LEU A 50 31.57 -24.42 -4.00
CA LEU A 50 31.72 -23.33 -4.95
C LEU A 50 32.98 -23.56 -5.77
N THR A 51 32.84 -24.20 -6.93
CA THR A 51 33.90 -24.25 -7.93
C THR A 51 34.00 -22.86 -8.54
N ASN A 52 35.07 -22.15 -8.19
CA ASN A 52 35.41 -20.82 -8.67
C ASN A 52 35.93 -20.94 -10.11
N GLU A 53 35.04 -20.98 -11.11
CA GLU A 53 35.45 -20.97 -12.52
C GLU A 53 35.67 -19.53 -13.01
N GLN A 54 36.91 -19.07 -12.84
CA GLN A 54 37.47 -17.94 -13.59
C GLN A 54 37.84 -18.42 -15.00
N PRO A 55 37.57 -17.65 -16.09
CA PRO A 55 37.87 -18.11 -17.43
C PRO A 55 39.36 -17.95 -17.69
N GLY A 56 40.08 -19.07 -17.75
CA GLY A 56 41.53 -19.03 -17.88
C GLY A 56 42.12 -20.39 -18.21
N ASN A 57 41.89 -20.84 -19.44
CA ASN A 57 42.87 -21.52 -20.28
C ASN A 57 43.86 -22.47 -19.57
N GLU A 58 43.49 -23.74 -19.40
CA GLU A 58 44.47 -24.80 -19.13
C GLU A 58 44.28 -25.98 -20.09
N SER A 59 45.30 -26.16 -20.92
CA SER A 59 45.69 -27.42 -21.49
C SER A 59 46.07 -28.42 -20.38
N GLU A 60 45.37 -29.55 -20.38
CA GLU A 60 45.84 -30.90 -20.06
C GLU A 60 46.74 -31.09 -18.83
N GLU A 61 46.06 -31.41 -17.72
CA GLU A 61 46.36 -32.44 -16.72
C GLU A 61 47.53 -33.41 -17.07
N GLN A 62 48.59 -33.35 -16.26
CA GLN A 62 49.45 -34.50 -15.98
C GLN A 62 49.66 -34.65 -14.47
N VAL A 63 49.29 -35.84 -14.01
CA VAL A 63 49.34 -36.42 -12.66
C VAL A 63 50.79 -36.66 -12.23
N GLU A 64 51.14 -36.37 -10.96
CA GLU A 64 51.79 -37.34 -10.04
C GLU A 64 52.08 -36.76 -8.64
N GLU A 65 51.54 -37.46 -7.65
CA GLU A 65 52.03 -37.76 -6.29
C GLU A 65 52.99 -36.81 -5.55
N GLN A 66 52.64 -36.44 -4.31
CA GLN A 66 53.30 -36.96 -3.08
C GLN A 66 52.76 -36.30 -1.80
N GLN A 67 52.69 -37.12 -0.74
CA GLN A 67 52.33 -36.79 0.63
C GLN A 67 53.29 -35.75 1.25
N GLU A 68 52.78 -34.83 2.07
CA GLU A 68 53.39 -34.50 3.35
C GLU A 68 52.41 -33.76 4.29
N GLU A 69 52.46 -34.21 5.54
CA GLU A 69 51.65 -33.87 6.70
C GLU A 69 52.08 -32.53 7.30
N GLN A 70 51.20 -31.53 7.36
CA GLN A 70 51.33 -30.37 8.26
C GLN A 70 49.95 -29.89 8.71
N GLU A 71 49.59 -30.17 9.97
CA GLU A 71 48.72 -29.27 10.71
C GLU A 71 49.45 -27.91 10.87
N PRO A 72 48.69 -26.82 10.77
CA PRO A 72 48.70 -25.93 11.91
C PRO A 72 47.28 -25.60 12.35
N GLU A 73 47.00 -25.87 13.62
CA GLU A 73 46.09 -25.01 14.37
C GLU A 73 46.52 -23.56 14.17
N GLN A 74 45.62 -22.67 13.74
CA GLN A 74 45.41 -21.35 14.36
C GLN A 74 44.00 -20.87 14.04
N GLY A 75 43.27 -20.57 15.11
CA GLY A 75 41.84 -20.32 15.13
C GLY A 75 41.37 -19.21 14.20
N THR A 76 40.29 -19.50 13.50
CA THR A 76 39.34 -18.51 12.98
C THR A 76 38.47 -17.96 14.11
N GLY A 77 39.11 -17.47 15.19
CA GLY A 77 38.45 -16.76 16.30
C GLY A 77 38.12 -15.32 15.94
N LEU A 78 37.62 -15.05 14.74
CA LEU A 78 37.36 -13.68 14.26
C LEU A 78 35.99 -13.49 13.60
N TRP A 79 35.15 -14.53 13.50
CA TRP A 79 33.86 -14.41 12.81
C TRP A 79 32.66 -14.93 13.61
N SER A 80 32.87 -15.51 14.80
CA SER A 80 31.78 -16.05 15.63
C SER A 80 31.31 -15.13 16.76
N GLU A 81 32.02 -14.04 17.08
CA GLU A 81 31.68 -13.17 18.23
C GLU A 81 30.88 -11.89 17.85
N GLN A 82 30.60 -11.66 16.57
CA GLN A 82 30.02 -10.39 16.11
C GLN A 82 28.63 -10.53 15.45
N LEU A 83 27.84 -11.51 15.89
CA LEU A 83 26.40 -11.58 15.55
C LEU A 83 25.48 -11.23 16.73
N ASP A 84 26.01 -11.11 17.95
CA ASP A 84 25.22 -10.83 19.17
C ASP A 84 25.16 -9.33 19.55
N LEU A 85 25.63 -8.43 18.68
CA LEU A 85 25.75 -7.00 18.99
C LEU A 85 24.60 -6.10 18.50
N TYR A 86 23.57 -6.68 17.88
CA TYR A 86 22.30 -5.98 17.76
C TYR A 86 21.38 -6.52 18.85
N PRO A 87 21.21 -5.81 19.99
CA PRO A 87 20.10 -6.14 20.87
C PRO A 87 18.84 -6.12 20.00
N GLU A 88 18.15 -7.25 19.90
CA GLU A 88 16.81 -7.33 19.34
C GLU A 88 16.01 -6.23 20.04
N GLN A 89 15.82 -5.10 19.34
CA GLN A 89 15.05 -4.01 19.90
C GLN A 89 13.66 -4.59 20.10
N PRO A 90 13.08 -4.52 21.31
CA PRO A 90 11.72 -4.99 21.51
C PRO A 90 10.85 -4.26 20.50
N VAL A 91 10.16 -5.01 19.65
CA VAL A 91 9.17 -4.44 18.74
C VAL A 91 8.10 -3.84 19.62
N ASP A 92 7.98 -2.52 19.63
CA ASP A 92 6.92 -1.84 20.36
C ASP A 92 5.60 -2.27 19.74
N GLU A 93 4.78 -3.01 20.49
CA GLU A 93 3.49 -3.55 20.05
C GLU A 93 2.58 -2.45 19.49
N ALA A 94 2.74 -1.20 19.95
CA ALA A 94 2.00 -0.06 19.41
C ALA A 94 2.35 0.27 17.95
N MET A 95 3.52 -0.16 17.46
CA MET A 95 3.96 -0.02 16.07
C MET A 95 3.31 -1.04 15.14
N LEU A 96 2.80 -2.15 15.69
CA LEU A 96 2.16 -3.25 14.96
C LEU A 96 0.63 -3.22 15.02
N ASP A 97 0.05 -2.26 15.73
CA ASP A 97 -1.40 -2.10 15.82
C ASP A 97 -1.92 -1.34 14.59
N PHE A 98 -1.78 -1.95 13.42
CA PHE A 98 -2.31 -1.41 12.16
C PHE A 98 -3.83 -1.57 12.08
N GLU A 99 -4.44 -2.44 12.89
CA GLU A 99 -5.89 -2.66 12.90
C GLU A 99 -6.65 -1.39 13.33
N ARG A 100 -6.02 -0.51 14.12
CA ARG A 100 -6.58 0.82 14.44
C ARG A 100 -6.81 1.69 13.20
N LEU A 101 -6.16 1.38 12.07
CA LEU A 101 -6.29 2.12 10.82
C LEU A 101 -7.53 1.68 10.03
N TYR A 102 -8.22 0.61 10.43
CA TYR A 102 -9.48 0.21 9.80
C TYR A 102 -10.59 1.23 10.05
N GLY A 103 -11.59 1.21 9.16
CA GLY A 103 -12.77 2.05 9.24
C GLY A 103 -12.71 3.26 8.32
N THR A 104 -13.47 4.29 8.68
CA THR A 104 -13.71 5.47 7.85
C THR A 104 -12.87 6.65 8.33
N TRP A 105 -12.01 7.16 7.45
CA TRP A 105 -11.16 8.31 7.68
C TRP A 105 -11.55 9.47 6.79
N TYR A 106 -11.68 10.65 7.35
CA TYR A 106 -11.98 11.88 6.64
C TYR A 106 -10.69 12.63 6.30
N ILE A 107 -10.59 13.08 5.05
CA ILE A 107 -9.41 13.78 4.53
C ILE A 107 -9.54 15.26 4.88
N TRP A 108 -8.57 15.78 5.64
CA TRP A 108 -8.54 17.17 6.07
C TRP A 108 -7.26 17.88 5.60
N THR A 109 -7.44 18.93 4.81
CA THR A 109 -6.36 19.86 4.49
C THR A 109 -6.34 20.97 5.55
N PRO A 110 -5.23 21.17 6.27
CA PRO A 110 -5.14 22.20 7.30
C PRO A 110 -5.20 23.61 6.71
N SER A 111 -5.60 24.58 7.54
CA SER A 111 -5.59 26.00 7.15
C SER A 111 -4.17 26.47 6.84
N SER A 112 -4.03 27.40 5.89
CA SER A 112 -2.77 28.03 5.53
C SER A 112 -2.87 29.55 5.60
N ALA A 113 -1.73 30.23 5.71
CA ALA A 113 -1.67 31.69 5.73
C ALA A 113 -0.65 32.19 4.71
N THR A 114 -1.05 33.16 3.89
CA THR A 114 -0.17 33.80 2.90
C THR A 114 0.21 35.18 3.41
N ASN A 115 1.49 35.41 3.65
CA ASN A 115 1.99 36.72 4.09
C ASN A 115 1.89 37.73 2.94
N LEU A 116 1.33 38.91 3.24
CA LEU A 116 1.23 40.04 2.34
C LEU A 116 2.24 41.12 2.74
N PHE A 117 2.99 41.58 1.75
CA PHE A 117 4.03 42.58 1.89
C PHE A 117 3.66 43.86 1.15
N SER A 118 4.08 45.00 1.67
CA SER A 118 3.95 46.30 1.00
C SER A 118 4.76 46.29 -0.29
N THR A 119 4.16 46.69 -1.41
CA THR A 119 4.86 46.79 -2.70
C THR A 119 5.90 47.91 -2.72
N ASP A 120 5.73 48.92 -1.84
CA ASP A 120 6.58 50.11 -1.82
C ASP A 120 7.78 49.94 -0.88
N THR A 121 7.60 49.28 0.26
CA THR A 121 8.65 49.12 1.29
C THR A 121 9.19 47.70 1.39
N GLY A 122 8.49 46.71 0.83
CA GLY A 122 8.82 45.28 1.01
C GLY A 122 8.57 44.76 2.43
N GLU A 123 8.04 45.59 3.33
CA GLU A 123 7.79 45.21 4.73
C GLU A 123 6.52 44.36 4.84
N TYR A 124 6.50 43.47 5.84
CA TYR A 124 5.33 42.69 6.18
C TYR A 124 4.18 43.61 6.61
N VAL A 125 2.99 43.38 6.07
CA VAL A 125 1.79 44.16 6.40
C VAL A 125 0.79 43.31 7.18
N THR A 126 0.41 42.17 6.61
CA THR A 126 -0.60 41.27 7.18
C THR A 126 -0.48 39.89 6.53
N HIS A 127 -1.41 39.00 6.82
CA HIS A 127 -1.57 37.73 6.13
C HIS A 127 -3.04 37.50 5.74
N ASP A 128 -3.25 36.75 4.67
CA ASP A 128 -4.55 36.21 4.31
C ASP A 128 -4.65 34.76 4.79
N LEU A 129 -5.69 34.45 5.56
CA LEU A 129 -6.00 33.11 6.01
C LEU A 129 -6.81 32.37 4.94
N THR A 130 -6.30 31.22 4.50
CA THR A 130 -7.09 30.23 3.77
C THR A 130 -7.57 29.17 4.77
N PRO A 131 -8.88 29.09 5.06
CA PRO A 131 -9.39 28.10 6.00
C PRO A 131 -9.19 26.68 5.46
N GLY A 132 -8.89 25.75 6.37
CA GLY A 132 -8.83 24.32 6.08
C GLY A 132 -10.19 23.78 5.64
N ALA A 133 -10.16 22.66 4.93
CA ALA A 133 -11.35 22.08 4.33
C ALA A 133 -11.29 20.55 4.30
N GLN A 134 -12.46 19.94 4.42
CA GLN A 134 -12.63 18.51 4.17
C GLN A 134 -12.53 18.24 2.67
N GLN A 135 -11.70 17.27 2.30
CA GLN A 135 -11.37 16.94 0.91
C GLN A 135 -11.89 15.58 0.48
N GLY A 136 -12.43 14.75 1.37
CA GLY A 136 -12.92 13.43 0.97
C GLY A 136 -12.92 12.42 2.10
N VAL A 137 -12.91 11.14 1.71
CA VAL A 137 -12.99 10.01 2.64
C VAL A 137 -12.18 8.83 2.11
N VAL A 138 -11.53 8.11 3.02
CA VAL A 138 -10.91 6.81 2.81
C VAL A 138 -11.63 5.81 3.71
N VAL A 139 -12.06 4.67 3.17
CA VAL A 139 -12.62 3.57 3.93
C VAL A 139 -11.71 2.36 3.77
N ILE A 140 -11.21 1.84 4.89
CA ILE A 140 -10.31 0.68 4.92
C ILE A 140 -11.05 -0.48 5.55
N ASP A 141 -11.24 -1.54 4.77
CA ASP A 141 -11.94 -2.75 5.20
C ASP A 141 -10.94 -3.84 5.63
N PRO A 142 -11.17 -4.55 6.75
CA PRO A 142 -10.31 -5.63 7.21
C PRO A 142 -10.14 -6.80 6.22
N SER A 143 -11.01 -6.92 5.21
CA SER A 143 -10.92 -7.94 4.16
C SER A 143 -9.76 -7.75 3.17
N GLY A 144 -9.03 -6.64 3.25
CA GLY A 144 -7.95 -6.32 2.30
C GLY A 144 -8.39 -5.36 1.18
N THR A 145 -9.58 -4.76 1.28
CA THR A 145 -10.11 -3.82 0.28
C THR A 145 -10.26 -2.40 0.84
N TYR A 146 -10.24 -1.41 -0.03
CA TYR A 146 -10.49 -0.02 0.34
C TYR A 146 -11.37 0.70 -0.69
N THR A 147 -11.98 1.79 -0.25
CA THR A 147 -12.56 2.80 -1.14
C THR A 147 -12.04 4.18 -0.78
N MET A 148 -11.87 5.05 -1.77
CA MET A 148 -11.35 6.40 -1.57
C MET A 148 -12.00 7.39 -2.52
N SER A 149 -12.37 8.56 -1.99
CA SER A 149 -12.73 9.73 -2.79
C SER A 149 -11.93 10.93 -2.32
N HIS A 150 -11.44 11.73 -3.27
CA HIS A 150 -10.60 12.89 -2.97
C HIS A 150 -10.91 14.05 -3.93
N GLY A 151 -11.38 15.16 -3.38
CA GLY A 151 -11.84 16.33 -4.14
C GLY A 151 -10.76 16.96 -5.01
N ALA A 152 -9.53 17.08 -4.47
CA ALA A 152 -8.37 17.53 -5.25
C ALA A 152 -7.84 16.49 -6.25
N TRP A 153 -8.03 15.19 -6.00
CA TRP A 153 -7.43 14.09 -6.75
C TRP A 153 -8.50 13.09 -7.22
N GLY A 154 -8.92 13.18 -8.49
CA GLY A 154 -10.01 12.36 -9.02
C GLY A 154 -11.41 12.97 -8.85
N GLY A 155 -11.51 14.15 -8.24
CA GLY A 155 -12.75 14.94 -8.18
C GLY A 155 -13.85 14.22 -7.40
N SER A 156 -14.95 13.87 -8.07
CA SER A 156 -16.07 13.15 -7.46
C SER A 156 -16.00 11.62 -7.65
N GLN A 157 -14.93 11.11 -8.25
CA GLN A 157 -14.78 9.66 -8.45
C GLN A 157 -14.47 8.96 -7.13
N VAL A 158 -15.13 7.82 -6.92
CA VAL A 158 -14.75 6.85 -5.90
C VAL A 158 -13.86 5.81 -6.57
N VAL A 159 -12.67 5.62 -6.03
CA VAL A 159 -11.73 4.56 -6.41
C VAL A 159 -11.89 3.41 -5.42
N GLU A 160 -11.83 2.19 -5.93
CA GLU A 160 -11.89 0.96 -5.14
C GLU A 160 -10.67 0.11 -5.49
N GLY A 161 -10.08 -0.55 -4.50
CA GLY A 161 -8.90 -1.37 -4.71
C GLY A 161 -8.58 -2.27 -3.53
N THR A 162 -7.39 -2.85 -3.57
CA THR A 162 -6.84 -3.65 -2.47
C THR A 162 -5.77 -2.87 -1.72
N TRP A 163 -5.52 -3.26 -0.47
CA TRP A 163 -4.45 -2.68 0.32
C TRP A 163 -3.47 -3.75 0.81
N ARG A 164 -2.26 -3.31 1.14
CA ARG A 164 -1.23 -4.11 1.80
C ARG A 164 -0.64 -3.35 2.97
N LEU A 165 0.05 -4.06 3.86
CA LEU A 165 0.87 -3.41 4.88
C LEU A 165 2.16 -2.88 4.24
N SER A 166 2.65 -1.77 4.78
CA SER A 166 3.98 -1.27 4.47
C SER A 166 5.05 -2.15 5.13
N PHE A 167 6.23 -2.24 4.52
CA PHE A 167 7.42 -2.73 5.22
C PHE A 167 7.88 -1.69 6.26
N PRO A 168 8.51 -2.12 7.37
CA PRO A 168 9.18 -1.19 8.28
C PRO A 168 10.18 -0.31 7.52
N GLY A 169 10.09 1.01 7.72
CA GLY A 169 10.95 1.98 7.04
C GLY A 169 10.51 2.37 5.62
N GLU A 170 9.48 1.73 5.05
CA GLU A 170 9.00 2.04 3.70
C GLU A 170 8.45 3.46 3.60
N ILE A 171 7.70 3.91 4.61
CA ILE A 171 7.15 5.26 4.65
C ILE A 171 8.19 6.22 5.23
N ASN A 172 9.02 6.82 4.36
CA ASN A 172 10.00 7.84 4.73
C ASN A 172 10.96 7.44 5.88
N GLY A 173 11.31 6.15 5.97
CA GLY A 173 12.19 5.62 7.02
C GLY A 173 11.51 5.37 8.37
N GLU A 174 10.21 5.65 8.48
CA GLU A 174 9.46 5.43 9.71
C GLU A 174 9.19 3.94 9.95
N GLN A 175 9.38 3.52 11.19
CA GLN A 175 9.26 2.11 11.58
C GLN A 175 7.81 1.69 11.87
N LEU A 176 6.89 2.66 11.97
CA LEU A 176 5.47 2.39 12.16
C LEU A 176 4.87 1.74 10.91
N ILE A 177 4.04 0.72 11.10
CA ILE A 177 3.33 0.08 9.99
C ILE A 177 2.19 0.98 9.51
N ALA A 178 2.11 1.16 8.20
CA ALA A 178 1.06 1.86 7.50
C ALA A 178 0.25 0.90 6.62
N ILE A 179 -0.93 1.34 6.18
CA ILE A 179 -1.70 0.66 5.15
C ILE A 179 -1.46 1.38 3.83
N ILE A 180 -0.99 0.65 2.83
CA ILE A 180 -0.78 1.12 1.46
C ILE A 180 -1.99 0.71 0.62
N LEU A 181 -2.67 1.70 0.08
CA LEU A 181 -3.78 1.60 -0.85
C LEU A 181 -3.20 1.50 -2.26
N LEU A 182 -3.38 0.35 -2.91
CA LEU A 182 -2.81 0.10 -4.22
C LEU A 182 -3.65 0.77 -5.32
N ASP A 183 -2.99 1.34 -6.33
CA ASP A 183 -3.64 1.91 -7.51
C ASP A 183 -4.77 2.91 -7.18
N GLY A 184 -4.50 3.83 -6.24
CA GLY A 184 -5.46 4.83 -5.79
C GLY A 184 -5.77 5.92 -6.81
N PRO A 185 -6.35 7.06 -6.37
CA PRO A 185 -6.62 8.17 -7.25
C PRO A 185 -5.38 8.53 -8.08
N THR A 186 -5.58 8.69 -9.40
CA THR A 186 -4.53 8.90 -10.42
C THR A 186 -3.60 7.71 -10.71
N ALA A 187 -4.00 6.50 -10.31
CA ALA A 187 -3.26 5.25 -10.53
C ALA A 187 -1.85 5.27 -9.92
N VAL A 188 -1.75 5.86 -8.73
CA VAL A 188 -0.55 5.83 -7.89
C VAL A 188 -0.92 5.23 -6.54
N ASP A 189 0.05 4.63 -5.85
CA ASP A 189 -0.17 4.12 -4.51
C ASP A 189 -0.35 5.25 -3.51
N TRP A 190 -1.23 5.04 -2.53
CA TRP A 190 -1.46 5.94 -1.41
C TRP A 190 -1.17 5.23 -0.09
N ALA A 191 -0.89 5.97 0.97
CA ALA A 191 -0.63 5.40 2.29
C ALA A 191 -1.45 6.12 3.36
N VAL A 192 -2.15 5.33 4.17
CA VAL A 192 -2.72 5.75 5.45
C VAL A 192 -1.72 5.36 6.53
N ALA A 193 -0.97 6.36 7.00
CA ALA A 193 0.18 6.14 7.87
C ALA A 193 0.00 6.87 9.21
N PRO A 194 0.14 6.18 10.35
CA PRO A 194 0.34 6.84 11.61
C PRO A 194 1.70 7.56 11.62
N SER A 195 1.82 8.58 12.46
CA SER A 195 3.07 9.28 12.72
C SER A 195 3.46 9.14 14.20
N PRO A 196 4.74 9.31 14.55
CA PRO A 196 5.18 9.32 15.95
C PRO A 196 4.50 10.39 16.82
N SER A 197 3.89 11.41 16.19
CA SER A 197 3.12 12.45 16.89
C SER A 197 1.72 11.99 17.33
N GLY A 198 1.28 10.80 16.92
CA GLY A 198 -0.06 10.27 17.17
C GLY A 198 -1.10 10.67 16.12
N LYS A 199 -0.77 11.58 15.19
CA LYS A 199 -1.63 11.89 14.03
C LYS A 199 -1.56 10.79 12.97
N VAL A 200 -2.66 10.59 12.27
CA VAL A 200 -2.72 9.77 11.05
C VAL A 200 -2.76 10.70 9.84
N ARG A 201 -2.05 10.33 8.78
CA ARG A 201 -1.85 11.14 7.58
C ARG A 201 -2.05 10.30 6.33
N LEU A 202 -2.45 11.00 5.28
CA LEU A 202 -2.55 10.48 3.93
C LEU A 202 -1.30 10.93 3.15
N LEU A 203 -0.63 9.97 2.52
CA LEU A 203 0.49 10.22 1.62
C LEU A 203 0.23 9.58 0.26
N TRP A 204 0.89 10.07 -0.78
CA TRP A 204 0.90 9.44 -2.10
C TRP A 204 2.34 9.14 -2.52
N ALA A 205 2.51 8.06 -3.27
CA ALA A 205 3.79 7.65 -3.80
C ALA A 205 4.12 8.45 -5.07
N THR A 206 5.34 8.97 -5.12
CA THR A 206 5.96 9.44 -6.36
C THR A 206 7.29 8.72 -6.56
N GLU A 207 7.74 8.58 -7.80
CA GLU A 207 9.00 7.92 -8.07
C GLU A 207 10.19 8.83 -7.72
N TRP A 208 11.14 8.31 -6.93
CA TRP A 208 12.44 8.95 -6.72
C TRP A 208 13.49 8.36 -7.67
N SER A 209 14.54 9.13 -7.97
CA SER A 209 15.67 8.67 -8.77
C SER A 209 16.32 7.43 -8.10
N GLY A 210 16.03 6.24 -8.62
CA GLY A 210 16.40 4.96 -8.01
C GLY A 210 15.28 3.92 -7.98
N GLY A 211 14.05 4.29 -8.32
CA GLY A 211 12.90 3.37 -8.43
C GLY A 211 12.22 3.06 -7.10
N ALA A 212 12.74 3.55 -5.98
CA ALA A 212 12.05 3.51 -4.70
C ALA A 212 10.96 4.61 -4.64
N PRO A 213 9.80 4.34 -4.05
CA PRO A 213 8.78 5.35 -3.85
C PRO A 213 9.23 6.38 -2.81
N LEU A 214 9.05 7.66 -3.13
CA LEU A 214 9.03 8.76 -2.18
C LEU A 214 7.58 9.01 -1.76
N TRP A 215 7.33 9.04 -0.46
CA TRP A 215 6.00 9.26 0.08
C TRP A 215 5.79 10.73 0.42
N VAL A 216 4.95 11.40 -0.36
CA VAL A 216 4.67 12.82 -0.20
C VAL A 216 3.43 13.01 0.66
N PHE A 217 3.55 13.80 1.72
CA PHE A 217 2.42 14.17 2.57
C PHE A 217 1.37 14.95 1.75
N ASP A 218 0.11 14.54 1.88
CA ASP A 218 -1.02 15.24 1.29
C ASP A 218 -1.88 15.92 2.36
N SER A 219 -2.47 15.12 3.26
CA SER A 219 -3.50 15.58 4.19
C SER A 219 -3.42 14.88 5.55
N GLU A 220 -4.02 15.50 6.56
CA GLU A 220 -4.30 14.83 7.83
C GLU A 220 -5.56 13.97 7.69
N LEU A 221 -5.60 12.85 8.40
CA LEU A 221 -6.76 11.97 8.48
C LEU A 221 -7.33 11.99 9.89
N TYR A 222 -8.66 12.04 9.99
CA TYR A 222 -9.35 11.94 11.27
C TYR A 222 -10.54 10.98 11.19
N GLN A 223 -10.91 10.40 12.33
CA GLN A 223 -12.15 9.64 12.53
C GLN A 223 -13.08 10.44 13.46
N GLU A 224 -14.39 10.21 13.36
CA GLU A 224 -15.40 10.77 14.29
C GLU A 224 -15.58 9.91 15.54
#